data_AF-A0A7K2ZR38-F1
#
_entry.id   AF-A0A7K2ZR38-F1
#
_cell.length_a   1.000
_cell.length_b   1.000
_cell.length_c   1.000
_cell.angle_alpha   90.00
_cell.angle_beta   90.00
_cell.angle_gamma   90.00
#
_symmetry.space_group_name_H-M   'P 1'
#
loop_
_entity.id
_entity.type
_entity.pdbx_description
1 polymer ?
#
loop_
_entity_poly.entity_id
_entity_poly.type
_entity_poly.pdbx_seq_one_letter_code
_entity_poly.pdbx_strand_id
1 'polypeptide(L)'
;MTTEPEHTDPVPDLTIPLSAADARALGDDVGQMAMRLGAVLHGLAQLRDGGASTEDLATTVLMSNGLMNRLEGIRDAAVRQHAARGGSYGDLANSMSVTRATAQSRRDTLLKKDPSEMERWATHGD
;
A
#
# COMPACT_ATOMS: atom_id res chain seq x y z
N MET A 1 -11.49 -16.45 -48.45
CA MET A 1 -10.32 -16.11 -47.63
C MET A 1 -10.88 -15.61 -46.31
N THR A 2 -10.94 -16.50 -45.33
CA THR A 2 -11.60 -16.23 -44.04
C THR A 2 -10.49 -15.82 -43.09
N THR A 3 -10.45 -14.55 -42.72
CA THR A 3 -9.57 -14.06 -41.65
C THR A 3 -10.16 -14.56 -40.33
N GLU A 4 -9.50 -15.55 -39.72
CA GLU A 4 -9.77 -15.95 -38.34
C GLU A 4 -9.56 -14.75 -37.40
N PRO A 5 -10.40 -14.59 -36.37
CA PRO A 5 -10.20 -13.54 -35.37
C PRO A 5 -8.91 -13.83 -34.60
N GLU A 6 -8.08 -12.80 -34.50
CA GLU A 6 -6.92 -12.72 -33.61
C GLU A 6 -7.36 -13.22 -32.22
N HIS A 7 -6.81 -14.36 -31.77
CA HIS A 7 -6.97 -14.80 -30.39
C HIS A 7 -6.21 -13.80 -29.52
N THR A 8 -6.89 -12.75 -29.07
CA THR A 8 -6.40 -11.91 -27.99
C THR A 8 -6.34 -12.84 -26.78
N ASP A 9 -5.14 -13.22 -26.36
CA ASP A 9 -4.96 -13.95 -25.10
C ASP A 9 -5.76 -13.25 -24.00
N PRO A 10 -6.50 -13.99 -23.16
CA PRO A 10 -7.26 -13.36 -22.10
C PRO A 10 -6.31 -12.58 -21.21
N VAL A 11 -6.58 -11.28 -21.07
CA VAL A 11 -5.83 -10.40 -20.17
C VAL A 11 -5.94 -11.00 -18.76
N PRO A 12 -4.82 -11.29 -18.08
CA PRO A 12 -4.88 -11.95 -16.78
C PRO A 12 -5.49 -11.01 -15.74
N ASP A 13 -6.52 -11.50 -15.03
CA ASP A 13 -7.03 -10.82 -13.84
C ASP A 13 -6.00 -10.86 -12.71
N LEU A 14 -5.78 -9.72 -12.04
CA LEU A 14 -4.96 -9.67 -10.84
C LEU A 14 -5.80 -10.08 -9.62
N THR A 15 -5.74 -11.36 -9.26
CA THR A 15 -6.39 -11.88 -8.05
C THR A 15 -5.43 -11.99 -6.88
N ILE A 16 -5.79 -11.38 -5.74
CA ILE A 16 -5.07 -11.55 -4.47
C ILE A 16 -5.93 -12.43 -3.56
N PRO A 17 -5.52 -13.70 -3.29
CA PRO A 17 -6.29 -14.58 -2.43
C PRO A 17 -6.24 -14.09 -0.98
N LEU A 18 -7.39 -14.06 -0.32
CA LEU A 18 -7.52 -13.72 1.11
C LEU A 18 -8.03 -14.92 1.88
N SER A 19 -7.47 -15.13 3.08
CA SER A 19 -8.09 -16.05 4.03
C SER A 19 -9.42 -15.47 4.53
N ALA A 20 -10.31 -16.32 5.04
CA ALA A 20 -11.54 -15.83 5.67
C ALA A 20 -11.27 -14.94 6.89
N ALA A 21 -10.13 -15.10 7.57
CA ALA A 21 -9.74 -14.22 8.67
C ALA A 21 -9.35 -12.83 8.14
N ASP A 22 -8.52 -12.77 7.11
CA ASP A 22 -8.07 -11.50 6.52
C ASP A 22 -9.23 -10.73 5.88
N ALA A 23 -10.11 -11.42 5.15
CA ALA A 23 -11.28 -10.80 4.54
C ALA A 23 -12.21 -10.17 5.60
N ARG A 24 -12.38 -10.83 6.76
CA ARG A 24 -13.15 -10.30 7.88
C ARG A 24 -12.46 -9.11 8.56
N ALA A 25 -11.13 -9.17 8.71
CA ALA A 25 -10.36 -8.10 9.33
C ALA A 25 -10.29 -6.84 8.46
N LEU A 26 -10.24 -7.01 7.13
CA LEU A 26 -10.16 -5.90 6.18
C LEU A 26 -11.52 -5.27 5.87
N GLY A 27 -12.61 -6.03 5.93
CA GLY A 27 -13.95 -5.50 5.63
C GLY A 27 -13.99 -4.75 4.29
N ASP A 28 -14.56 -3.55 4.30
CA ASP A 28 -14.71 -2.71 3.11
C ASP A 28 -13.39 -2.02 2.67
N ASP A 29 -12.37 -1.99 3.53
CA ASP A 29 -11.06 -1.39 3.20
C ASP A 29 -10.35 -2.17 2.08
N VAL A 30 -10.67 -3.45 1.91
CA VAL A 30 -10.16 -4.26 0.79
C VAL A 30 -10.52 -3.64 -0.54
N GLY A 31 -11.78 -3.21 -0.71
CA GLY A 31 -12.25 -2.60 -1.95
C GLY A 31 -11.55 -1.27 -2.20
N GLN A 32 -11.41 -0.44 -1.15
CA GLN A 32 -10.76 0.85 -1.26
C GLN A 32 -9.27 0.74 -1.60
N MET A 33 -8.54 -0.18 -0.96
CA MET A 33 -7.13 -0.43 -1.25
C MET A 33 -6.93 -1.02 -2.64
N ALA A 34 -7.77 -1.98 -3.04
CA ALA A 34 -7.72 -2.56 -4.39
C ALA A 34 -7.98 -1.50 -5.48
N MET A 35 -8.97 -0.62 -5.30
CA MET A 35 -9.23 0.47 -6.24
C MET A 35 -8.04 1.43 -6.37
N ARG A 36 -7.40 1.80 -5.26
CA ARG A 36 -6.21 2.66 -5.28
C ARG A 36 -5.03 2.00 -5.99
N LEU A 37 -4.76 0.74 -5.67
CA LEU A 37 -3.72 -0.02 -6.35
C LEU A 37 -4.01 -0.15 -7.85
N GLY A 38 -5.25 -0.49 -8.22
CA GLY A 38 -5.70 -0.56 -9.61
C GLY A 38 -5.49 0.74 -10.37
N ALA A 39 -5.86 1.89 -9.78
CA ALA A 39 -5.64 3.19 -10.38
C ALA A 39 -4.15 3.53 -10.54
N VAL A 40 -3.29 3.16 -9.59
CA VAL A 40 -1.83 3.33 -9.69
C VAL A 40 -1.25 2.45 -10.80
N LEU A 41 -1.69 1.20 -10.92
CA LEU A 41 -1.26 0.29 -11.99
C LEU A 41 -1.72 0.80 -13.38
N HIS A 42 -2.94 1.32 -13.46
CA HIS A 42 -3.46 1.94 -14.67
C HIS A 42 -2.64 3.17 -15.07
N GLY A 43 -2.37 4.09 -14.14
CA GLY A 43 -1.52 5.25 -14.39
C GLY A 43 -0.10 4.87 -14.83
N LEU A 44 0.48 3.82 -14.25
CA LEU A 44 1.76 3.28 -14.69
C LEU A 44 1.72 2.78 -16.15
N ALA A 45 0.64 2.12 -16.56
CA ALA A 45 0.46 1.67 -17.94
C ALA A 45 0.35 2.87 -18.90
N GLN A 46 -0.47 3.86 -18.57
CA GLN A 46 -0.65 5.07 -19.38
C GLN A 46 0.66 5.87 -19.52
N LEU A 47 1.45 5.97 -18.46
CA LEU A 47 2.77 6.61 -18.49
C LEU A 47 3.76 5.88 -19.42
N ARG A 48 3.69 4.54 -19.49
CA ARG A 48 4.56 3.73 -20.35
C ARG A 48 4.14 3.76 -21.81
N ASP A 49 2.84 3.86 -22.07
CA ASP A 49 2.28 3.97 -23.42
C ASP A 49 2.41 5.40 -24.00
N GLY A 50 2.56 6.41 -23.13
CA GLY A 50 2.74 7.81 -23.52
C GLY A 50 1.43 8.54 -23.87
N GLY A 51 0.28 7.90 -23.63
CA GLY A 51 -1.05 8.40 -23.98
C GLY A 51 -1.85 9.05 -22.82
N ALA A 52 -1.24 9.23 -21.64
CA ALA A 52 -1.96 9.77 -20.47
C ALA A 52 -2.43 11.22 -20.68
N SER A 53 -3.73 11.48 -20.54
CA SER A 53 -4.25 12.84 -20.50
C SER A 53 -3.87 13.55 -19.18
N THR A 54 -4.02 14.87 -19.11
CA THR A 54 -3.79 15.61 -17.85
C THR A 54 -4.72 15.14 -16.73
N GLU A 55 -5.95 14.74 -17.04
CA GLU A 55 -6.91 14.20 -16.07
C GLU A 55 -6.50 12.82 -15.55
N ASP A 56 -6.00 11.97 -16.43
CA ASP A 56 -5.44 10.65 -16.07
C ASP A 56 -4.25 10.81 -15.12
N LEU A 57 -3.35 11.75 -15.43
CA LEU A 57 -2.19 12.06 -14.59
C LEU A 57 -2.63 12.61 -13.22
N ALA A 58 -3.62 13.50 -13.18
CA ALA A 58 -4.16 14.04 -11.92
C ALA A 58 -4.78 12.93 -11.06
N THR A 59 -5.55 12.02 -11.68
CA THR A 59 -6.13 10.85 -11.01
C THR A 59 -5.05 9.94 -10.44
N THR A 60 -4.00 9.67 -11.23
CA THR A 60 -2.85 8.86 -10.80
C THR A 60 -2.16 9.47 -9.58
N VAL A 61 -1.95 10.79 -9.58
CA VAL A 61 -1.37 11.51 -8.43
C VAL A 61 -2.27 11.42 -7.19
N LEU A 62 -3.58 11.65 -7.35
CA LEU A 62 -4.53 11.56 -6.24
C LEU A 62 -4.54 10.17 -5.61
N MET A 63 -4.63 9.13 -6.44
CA MET A 63 -4.74 7.75 -5.99
C MET A 63 -3.44 7.24 -5.38
N SER A 64 -2.29 7.58 -5.96
CA SER A 64 -0.97 7.25 -5.40
C SER A 64 -0.72 7.95 -4.06
N ASN A 65 -1.05 9.23 -3.92
CA ASN A 65 -0.94 9.93 -2.63
C ASN A 65 -1.80 9.27 -1.55
N GLY A 66 -3.05 8.95 -1.86
CA GLY A 66 -3.93 8.26 -0.90
C GLY A 66 -3.45 6.85 -0.53
N LEU A 67 -2.78 6.15 -1.46
CA LEU A 67 -2.14 4.85 -1.20
C LEU A 67 -0.91 5.01 -0.30
N MET A 68 -0.02 5.96 -0.61
CA MET A 68 1.18 6.23 0.20
C MET A 68 0.83 6.58 1.64
N ASN A 69 -0.19 7.41 1.87
CA ASN A 69 -0.63 7.77 3.22
C ASN A 69 -1.12 6.56 4.02
N ARG A 70 -1.84 5.63 3.38
CA ARG A 70 -2.29 4.39 4.02
C ARG A 70 -1.13 3.44 4.32
N LEU A 71 -0.19 3.30 3.38
CA LEU A 71 1.02 2.49 3.58
C LEU A 71 1.89 3.04 4.72
N GLU A 72 2.00 4.37 4.83
CA GLU A 72 2.68 5.03 5.94
C GLU A 72 1.97 4.76 7.27
N GLY A 73 0.64 4.88 7.33
CA GLY A 73 -0.15 4.52 8.51
C GLY A 73 0.06 3.08 8.96
N ILE A 74 0.04 2.12 8.03
CA ILE A 74 0.30 0.70 8.30
C ILE A 74 1.72 0.51 8.84
N ARG A 75 2.73 1.12 8.20
CA ARG A 75 4.13 1.03 8.61
C ARG A 75 4.31 1.55 10.02
N ASP A 76 3.81 2.74 10.31
CA ASP A 76 4.01 3.40 11.59
C ASP A 76 3.27 2.64 12.72
N ALA A 77 2.05 2.16 12.46
CA ALA A 77 1.33 1.27 13.36
C ALA A 77 2.11 -0.03 13.64
N ALA A 78 2.69 -0.64 12.62
CA ALA A 78 3.52 -1.84 12.76
C ALA A 78 4.78 -1.57 13.60
N VAL A 79 5.44 -0.43 13.40
CA VAL A 79 6.62 -0.02 14.21
C VAL A 79 6.23 0.16 15.68
N ARG A 80 5.10 0.80 15.98
CA ARG A 80 4.61 0.95 17.36
C ARG A 80 4.27 -0.38 18.00
N GLN A 81 3.55 -1.26 17.30
CA GLN A 81 3.24 -2.59 17.82
C GLN A 81 4.49 -3.43 18.05
N HIS A 82 5.46 -3.38 17.14
CA HIS A 82 6.75 -4.04 17.31
C HIS A 82 7.48 -3.52 18.56
N ALA A 83 7.49 -2.20 18.79
CA ALA A 83 8.07 -1.60 19.99
C ALA A 83 7.33 -2.02 21.28
N ALA A 84 6.00 -1.98 21.27
CA ALA A 84 5.16 -2.34 22.42
C ALA A 84 5.32 -3.82 22.83
N ARG A 85 5.67 -4.69 21.89
CA ARG A 85 5.97 -6.11 22.12
C ARG A 85 7.44 -6.36 22.51
N GLY A 86 8.22 -5.32 22.78
CA GLY A 86 9.62 -5.43 23.20
C GLY A 86 10.60 -5.72 22.05
N GLY A 87 10.19 -5.48 20.80
CA GLY A 87 11.00 -5.74 19.62
C GLY A 87 12.33 -4.97 19.62
N SER A 88 13.39 -5.62 19.10
CA SER A 88 14.74 -5.07 19.15
C SER A 88 14.99 -4.02 18.06
N TYR A 89 15.92 -3.09 18.30
CA TYR A 89 16.34 -2.15 17.26
C TYR A 89 17.04 -2.84 16.08
N GLY A 90 17.66 -4.00 16.29
CA GLY A 90 18.32 -4.78 15.23
C GLY A 90 17.31 -5.38 14.26
N ASP A 91 16.25 -6.00 14.78
CA ASP A 91 15.19 -6.60 13.96
C ASP A 91 14.42 -5.54 13.18
N LEU A 92 14.16 -4.40 13.82
CA LEU A 92 13.55 -3.25 13.15
C LEU A 92 14.46 -2.70 12.04
N ALA A 93 15.77 -2.61 12.28
CA ALA A 93 16.74 -2.14 11.29
C ALA A 93 16.79 -3.04 10.06
N ASN A 94 16.80 -4.36 10.27
CA ASN A 94 16.73 -5.36 9.20
C ASN A 94 15.45 -5.20 8.38
N SER A 95 14.30 -5.08 9.05
CA SER A 95 12.99 -4.91 8.39
C SER A 95 12.91 -3.61 7.58
N MET A 96 13.53 -2.54 8.08
CA MET A 96 13.57 -1.24 7.42
C MET A 96 14.69 -1.09 6.38
N SER A 97 15.61 -2.07 6.28
CA SER A 97 16.82 -1.98 5.45
C SER A 97 17.67 -0.73 5.74
N VAL A 98 17.87 -0.41 7.02
CA VAL A 98 18.69 0.74 7.47
C VAL A 98 19.65 0.34 8.59
N THR A 99 20.56 1.25 8.99
CA THR A 99 21.41 1.00 10.16
C THR A 99 20.60 0.96 11.45
N ARG A 100 21.12 0.26 12.47
CA ARG A 100 20.51 0.20 13.81
C ARG A 100 20.25 1.58 14.40
N ALA A 101 21.21 2.51 14.26
CA ALA A 101 21.08 3.87 14.77
C ALA A 101 19.92 4.63 14.09
N THR A 102 19.77 4.47 12.77
CA THR A 102 18.65 5.08 12.02
C THR A 102 17.31 4.47 12.42
N ALA A 103 17.23 3.15 12.58
CA ALA A 103 16.01 2.47 13.04
C ALA A 103 15.60 2.93 14.44
N GLN A 104 16.56 3.03 15.36
CA GLN A 104 16.35 3.58 16.69
C GLN A 104 15.83 5.01 16.64
N SER A 105 16.52 5.91 15.92
CA SER A 105 16.11 7.31 15.81
C SER A 105 14.70 7.46 15.23
N ARG A 106 14.35 6.70 14.19
CA ARG A 106 13.01 6.70 13.58
C ARG A 106 11.95 6.21 14.55
N ARG A 107 12.20 5.09 15.24
CA ARG A 107 11.28 4.54 16.25
C ARG A 107 11.06 5.52 17.40
N ASP A 108 12.14 6.04 17.96
CA ASP A 108 12.07 6.94 19.12
C ASP A 108 11.39 8.27 18.76
N THR A 109 11.60 8.76 17.53
CA THR A 109 10.87 9.93 17.00
C THR A 109 9.39 9.65 16.82
N LEU A 110 9.03 8.49 16.27
CA LEU A 110 7.64 8.09 16.08
C LEU A 110 6.91 7.96 17.42
N LEU A 111 7.52 7.27 18.39
CA LEU A 111 6.92 7.02 19.70
C LEU A 111 6.68 8.29 20.53
N LYS A 112 7.35 9.40 20.22
CA LYS A 112 7.11 10.71 20.85
C LYS A 112 5.88 11.44 20.30
N LYS A 113 5.30 10.98 19.19
CA LYS A 113 4.12 11.57 18.56
C LYS A 113 2.89 10.74 18.88
N ASP A 114 1.73 11.38 18.93
CA ASP A 114 0.46 10.68 18.94
C ASP A 114 0.26 9.90 17.62
N PRO A 115 -0.45 8.76 17.65
CA PRO A 115 -0.81 8.04 16.43
C PRO A 115 -1.61 8.92 15.47
N SER A 116 -1.16 8.99 14.23
CA SER A 116 -1.86 9.66 13.15
C SER A 116 -3.22 9.02 12.86
N GLU A 117 -4.06 9.72 12.09
CA GLU A 117 -5.34 9.18 11.63
C GLU A 117 -5.16 7.88 10.84
N MET A 118 -4.16 7.81 9.94
CA MET A 118 -3.91 6.60 9.16
C MET A 118 -3.34 5.45 10.00
N GLU A 119 -2.60 5.73 11.08
CA GLU A 119 -2.21 4.69 12.05
C GLU A 119 -3.42 4.14 12.80
N ARG A 120 -4.35 5.01 13.19
CA ARG A 120 -5.60 4.62 13.87
C ARG A 120 -6.49 3.81 12.94
N TRP A 121 -6.70 4.26 11.70
CA TRP A 121 -7.37 3.51 10.65
C TRP A 121 -6.76 2.12 10.47
N ALA A 122 -5.42 2.03 10.32
CA ALA A 122 -4.73 0.75 10.11
C ALA A 122 -4.86 -0.25 11.28
N THR A 123 -5.25 0.23 12.47
CA THR A 123 -5.38 -0.59 13.68
C THR A 123 -6.83 -0.88 14.07
N HIS A 124 -7.79 -0.04 13.66
CA HIS A 124 -9.19 -0.11 14.11
C HIS A 124 -10.21 -0.16 12.97
N GLY A 125 -9.85 0.22 11.74
CA GLY A 125 -10.77 0.28 10.59
C GLY A 125 -11.69 1.51 10.57
N ASP A 126 -11.42 2.52 11.40
CA ASP A 126 -12.19 3.78 11.49
C ASP A 126 -11.70 4.86 10.51
#